data_AF-A0A2M7EQ54-F1
#
_entry.id   AF-A0A2M7EQ54-F1
#
_cell.length_a   1.000
_cell.length_b   1.000
_cell.length_c   1.000
_cell.angle_alpha   90.00
_cell.angle_beta   90.00
_cell.angle_gamma   90.00
#
_symmetry.space_group_name_H-M   'P 1'
#
loop_
_entity.id
_entity.type
_entity.pdbx_description
1 polymer ?
#
loop_
_entity_poly.entity_id
_entity_poly.type
_entity_poly.pdbx_seq_one_letter_code
_entity_poly.pdbx_strand_id
1 'polypeptide(L)'
;MSKKFPIISVVGSSGAGTSTVKGTFEQIFRREGVTAVSIEGDAFHRFNRVDMRAQLQARADAGNHTFSHFSYEANELGELER
;
A
#
# COMPACT_ATOMS: atom_id res chain seq x y z
N MET A 1 -0.29 -16.97 4.04
CA MET A 1 -1.14 -16.71 5.23
C MET A 1 -1.24 -17.96 6.08
N SER A 2 -1.22 -17.83 7.42
CA SER A 2 -1.27 -18.98 8.32
C SER A 2 -2.54 -18.96 9.19
N LYS A 3 -2.98 -20.13 9.66
CA LYS A 3 -4.10 -20.23 10.62
C LYS A 3 -3.76 -19.63 11.99
N LYS A 4 -2.47 -19.63 12.36
CA LYS A 4 -1.98 -19.15 13.67
C LYS A 4 -1.81 -17.63 13.71
N PHE A 5 -1.43 -17.04 12.57
CA PHE A 5 -1.20 -15.61 12.39
C PHE A 5 -1.96 -15.17 11.12
N PRO A 6 -3.28 -14.90 11.25
CA PRO A 6 -4.08 -14.48 10.12
C PRO A 6 -3.69 -13.06 9.68
N ILE A 7 -3.75 -12.82 8.37
CA ILE A 7 -3.54 -11.51 7.76
C ILE A 7 -4.86 -11.11 7.10
N ILE A 8 -5.31 -9.88 7.34
CA ILE A 8 -6.45 -9.28 6.63
C ILE A 8 -5.87 -8.27 5.64
N SER A 9 -6.12 -8.49 4.35
CA SER A 9 -5.68 -7.59 3.28
C SER A 9 -6.87 -6.84 2.73
N VAL A 10 -6.82 -5.51 2.83
CA VAL A 10 -7.79 -4.60 2.22
C VAL A 10 -7.08 -3.91 1.06
N VAL A 11 -7.53 -4.17 -0.17
CA VAL A 11 -6.92 -3.65 -1.40
C VAL A 11 -7.89 -2.73 -2.12
N GLY A 12 -7.40 -1.60 -2.60
CA GLY A 12 -8.19 -0.59 -3.30
C GLY A 12 -7.34 0.65 -3.60
N SER A 13 -7.94 1.66 -4.22
CA SER A 13 -7.25 2.93 -4.46
C SER A 13 -7.07 3.71 -3.15
N SER A 14 -5.88 4.30 -2.99
CA SER A 14 -5.63 5.23 -1.89
C SER A 14 -6.59 6.42 -1.98
N GLY A 15 -7.23 6.76 -0.86
CA GLY A 15 -8.23 7.84 -0.78
C GLY A 15 -9.68 7.41 -1.04
N ALA A 16 -9.94 6.18 -1.49
CA ALA A 16 -11.30 5.65 -1.65
C ALA A 16 -11.87 5.06 -0.34
N GLY A 17 -11.66 5.76 0.79
CA GLY A 17 -12.15 5.34 2.10
C GLY A 17 -11.16 4.55 2.96
N THR A 18 -9.86 4.57 2.63
CA THR A 18 -8.80 3.88 3.40
C THR A 18 -8.88 4.18 4.91
N SER A 19 -9.02 5.46 5.29
CA SER A 19 -9.14 5.87 6.70
C SER A 19 -10.44 5.39 7.35
N THR A 20 -11.55 5.37 6.61
CA THR A 20 -12.85 4.88 7.08
C THR A 20 -12.80 3.37 7.35
N VAL A 21 -12.18 2.61 6.43
CA VAL A 21 -12.03 1.17 6.59
C VAL A 21 -11.09 0.85 7.76
N LYS A 22 -9.96 1.57 7.87
CA LYS A 22 -9.04 1.47 9.02
C LYS A 22 -9.78 1.67 10.35
N GLY A 23 -10.52 2.78 10.48
CA GLY A 23 -11.30 3.07 11.69
C GLY A 23 -12.38 2.01 11.98
N THR A 24 -12.99 1.44 10.94
CA THR A 24 -13.97 0.35 11.09
C THR A 24 -13.34 -0.91 11.68
N PHE A 25 -12.17 -1.33 11.16
CA PHE A 25 -11.44 -2.48 11.70
C PHE A 25 -10.90 -2.23 13.11
N GLU A 26 -10.41 -1.01 13.40
CA GLU A 26 -9.99 -0.63 14.76
C GLU A 26 -11.14 -0.79 15.76
N GLN A 27 -12.36 -0.38 15.40
CA GLN A 27 -13.54 -0.58 16.24
C GLN A 27 -13.91 -2.06 16.42
N ILE A 28 -13.84 -2.85 15.36
CA ILE A 28 -14.08 -4.30 15.43
C ILE A 28 -13.05 -4.95 16.37
N PHE A 29 -11.76 -4.72 16.15
CA PHE A 29 -10.70 -5.31 16.98
C PHE A 29 -10.79 -4.90 18.44
N ARG A 30 -11.12 -3.62 18.71
CA ARG A 30 -11.38 -3.15 20.07
C ARG A 30 -12.56 -3.90 20.71
N ARG A 31 -13.66 -4.10 19.99
CA ARG A 31 -14.86 -4.79 20.49
C ARG A 31 -14.60 -6.28 20.75
N GLU A 32 -13.86 -6.93 19.87
CA GLU A 32 -13.55 -8.36 19.94
C GLU A 32 -12.32 -8.67 20.82
N GLY A 33 -11.68 -7.65 21.42
CA GLY A 33 -10.48 -7.84 22.24
C GLY A 33 -9.25 -8.31 21.47
N VAL A 34 -9.20 -8.06 20.16
CA VAL A 34 -8.10 -8.46 19.27
C VAL A 34 -7.02 -7.40 19.30
N THR A 35 -5.78 -7.80 19.60
CA THR A 35 -4.60 -6.94 19.41
C THR A 35 -4.07 -7.13 18.00
N ALA A 36 -4.18 -6.11 17.16
CA ALA A 36 -3.74 -6.14 15.78
C ALA A 36 -2.59 -5.14 15.54
N VAL A 37 -1.68 -5.51 14.66
CA VAL A 37 -0.74 -4.57 14.03
C VAL A 37 -1.28 -4.18 12.66
N SER A 38 -1.00 -2.96 12.22
CA SER A 38 -1.43 -2.45 10.92
C SER A 38 -0.22 -2.00 10.10
N ILE A 39 -0.34 -2.14 8.78
CA ILE A 39 0.63 -1.66 7.81
C ILE A 39 -0.13 -0.87 6.75
N GLU A 40 0.35 0.32 6.41
CA GLU A 40 -0.22 1.17 5.37
C GLU A 40 0.44 0.85 4.02
N GLY A 41 -0.35 0.79 2.94
CA GLY A 41 0.13 0.30 1.65
C GLY A 41 1.17 1.22 0.99
N ASP A 42 1.16 2.52 1.32
CA ASP A 42 2.15 3.49 0.84
C ASP A 42 3.53 3.29 1.47
N ALA A 43 3.64 2.53 2.56
CA ALA A 43 4.91 2.12 3.15
C ALA A 43 5.76 1.24 2.21
N PHE A 44 5.14 0.65 1.18
CA PHE A 44 5.83 -0.17 0.17
C PHE A 44 6.02 0.54 -1.16
N HIS A 45 5.84 1.87 -1.23
CA HIS A 45 6.30 2.62 -2.39
C HIS A 45 7.83 2.55 -2.50
N ARG A 46 8.34 2.17 -3.67
CA ARG A 46 9.78 2.14 -3.95
C ARG A 46 10.41 3.53 -3.91
N PHE A 47 9.65 4.52 -4.33
CA PHE A 47 10.12 5.89 -4.48
C PHE A 47 9.44 6.79 -3.48
N ASN A 48 10.22 7.63 -2.80
CA ASN A 48 9.64 8.75 -2.07
C ASN A 48 9.03 9.76 -3.06
N ARG A 49 8.36 10.78 -2.53
CA ARG A 49 7.65 11.78 -3.35
C ARG A 49 8.55 12.52 -4.35
N VAL A 50 9.81 12.78 -4.00
CA VAL A 50 10.75 13.48 -4.87
C VAL A 50 11.23 12.53 -5.98
N ASP A 51 11.63 11.32 -5.60
CA ASP A 51 12.14 10.33 -6.53
C ASP A 51 11.06 9.86 -7.52
N MET A 52 9.82 9.72 -7.07
CA MET A 52 8.71 9.32 -7.93
C MET A 52 8.45 10.36 -9.03
N ARG A 53 8.57 11.66 -8.70
CA ARG A 53 8.45 12.74 -9.70
C ARG A 53 9.59 12.70 -10.70
N ALA A 54 10.81 12.47 -10.23
CA ALA A 54 11.97 12.34 -11.11
C ALA A 54 11.83 11.13 -12.05
N GLN A 55 11.34 9.99 -11.55
CA GLN A 55 11.07 8.80 -12.36
C GLN A 55 9.98 9.05 -13.40
N LEU A 56 8.87 9.69 -13.02
CA LEU A 56 7.80 10.04 -13.96
C LEU A 56 8.32 10.93 -15.10
N GLN A 57 9.12 11.94 -14.79
CA GLN A 57 9.70 12.82 -15.80
C GLN A 57 10.66 12.06 -16.72
N ALA A 58 11.61 11.30 -16.15
CA ALA A 58 12.58 10.53 -16.93
C ALA A 58 11.90 9.51 -17.86
N ARG A 59 10.83 8.86 -17.40
CA ARG A 59 10.05 7.91 -18.22
C ARG A 59 9.27 8.64 -19.32
N ALA A 60 8.65 9.78 -19.01
CA ALA A 60 7.95 10.59 -19.99
C ALA A 60 8.89 11.13 -21.09
N ASP A 61 10.08 11.59 -20.72
CA ASP A 61 11.11 12.05 -21.67
C ASP A 61 11.61 10.92 -22.58
N ALA A 62 11.62 9.69 -22.06
CA ALA A 62 11.90 8.47 -22.84
C ALA A 62 10.68 7.96 -23.65
N GLY A 63 9.56 8.70 -23.68
CA GLY A 63 8.34 8.36 -24.41
C GLY A 63 7.42 7.35 -23.71
N ASN A 64 7.69 7.02 -22.44
CA ASN A 64 6.87 6.12 -21.64
C ASN A 64 5.94 6.90 -20.69
N HIS A 65 4.65 6.91 -21.03
CA HIS A 65 3.59 7.58 -20.27
C HIS A 65 2.73 6.64 -19.43
N THR A 66 3.14 5.38 -19.23
CA THR A 66 2.35 4.37 -18.50
C THR A 66 2.81 4.16 -17.06
N PHE A 67 3.96 4.73 -16.67
CA PHE A 67 4.49 4.61 -15.33
C PHE A 67 3.65 5.40 -14.31
N SER A 68 3.28 4.77 -13.19
CA SER A 68 2.50 5.39 -12.12
C SER A 68 2.68 4.64 -10.79
N HIS A 69 2.04 5.10 -9.71
CA HIS A 69 2.02 4.39 -8.43
C HIS A 69 1.34 3.00 -8.52
N PHE A 70 0.54 2.76 -9.57
CA PHE A 70 -0.07 1.45 -9.82
C PHE A 70 0.88 0.48 -10.55
N SER A 71 2.00 0.95 -11.09
CA SER A 71 2.99 0.10 -11.74
C SER A 71 3.73 -0.76 -10.70
N TYR A 72 3.92 -2.05 -10.99
CA TYR A 72 4.66 -2.95 -10.08
C TYR A 72 6.07 -2.44 -9.80
N GLU A 73 6.74 -1.87 -10.80
CA GLU A 73 8.09 -1.32 -10.63
C GLU A 73 8.17 -0.06 -9.75
N ALA A 74 7.03 0.55 -9.39
CA ALA A 74 6.93 1.66 -8.44
C ALA A 74 6.77 1.19 -6.97
N ASN A 75 6.72 -0.13 -6.72
CA ASN A 75 6.41 -0.71 -5.43
C ASN A 75 7.40 -1.82 -5.05
N GLU A 76 7.67 -1.98 -3.75
CA GLU A 76 8.49 -3.07 -3.20
C GLU A 76 7.66 -4.33 -2.91
N LEU A 77 7.09 -4.92 -3.97
CA LEU A 77 6.20 -6.08 -3.85
C LEU A 77 6.90 -7.32 -3.28
N GLY A 78 8.20 -7.48 -3.52
CA GLY A 78 8.99 -8.57 -2.94
C GLY A 78 9.15 -8.44 -1.42
N GLU A 79 9.32 -7.21 -0.91
CA GLU A 79 9.37 -6.96 0.53
C GLU A 79 7.99 -7.10 1.18
N LEU A 80 6.91 -6.77 0.45
CA LEU A 80 5.54 -6.98 0.92
C LEU A 80 5.19 -8.48 1.07
N GLU A 81 5.74 -9.34 0.20
CA GLU A 81 5.46 -10.78 0.20
C GLU A 81 6.21 -11.56 1.30
N ARG A 82 7.38 -11.04 1.73
CA ARG A 82 8.33 -11.73 2.60
C ARG A 82 7.84 -11.97 4.03
#